data_AF-A0A1R3JZ06-F1
#
_entry.id   AF-A0A1R3JZ06-F1
#
_cell.length_a   1.000
_cell.length_b   1.000
_cell.length_c   1.000
_cell.angle_alpha   90.00
_cell.angle_beta   90.00
_cell.angle_gamma   90.00
#
_symmetry.space_group_name_H-M   'P 1'
#
loop_
_entity.id
_entity.type
_entity.pdbx_description
1 polymer ?
#
loop_
_entity_poly.entity_id
_entity_poly.type
_entity_poly.pdbx_seq_one_letter_code
_entity_poly.pdbx_strand_id
1 'polypeptide(L)'
;MIPVGIDVKLNPDRAANIKSLLLLCVGTRCLVFKMSHYFSLPSSVGEFLGDKTICYVGTEMSAKFIREDQSGLLKSVNGKTHKAAVGIGHIAARVLKDSRLEKCGLAELAVKVGLNFGNDQNQITQVIPWNDVVFSKMKSSMLFMMFTDLMLLDISS
;
A
#
# COMPACT_ATOMS: atom_id res chain seq x y z
N MET A 1 4.54 -8.36 -16.94
CA MET A 1 4.80 -7.64 -15.68
C MET A 1 3.60 -7.83 -14.78
N ILE A 2 3.79 -8.38 -13.58
CA ILE A 2 2.68 -8.69 -12.67
C ILE A 2 2.47 -7.49 -11.75
N PRO A 3 1.28 -6.87 -11.75
CA PRO A 3 0.99 -5.73 -10.90
C PRO A 3 0.66 -6.22 -9.49
N VAL A 4 1.33 -5.67 -8.47
CA VAL A 4 1.12 -6.01 -7.05
C VAL A 4 0.91 -4.74 -6.23
N GLY A 5 -0.24 -4.64 -5.56
CA GLY A 5 -0.51 -3.57 -4.61
C GLY A 5 0.36 -3.73 -3.36
N ILE A 6 0.99 -2.66 -2.87
CA ILE A 6 1.81 -2.65 -1.66
C ILE A 6 1.42 -1.48 -0.73
N ASP A 7 1.25 -1.77 0.55
CA ASP A 7 0.99 -0.76 1.59
C ASP A 7 1.74 -1.15 2.87
N VAL A 8 2.24 -0.14 3.58
CA VAL A 8 2.90 -0.33 4.88
C VAL A 8 2.19 0.53 5.91
N LYS A 9 1.79 -0.10 7.02
CA LYS A 9 1.17 0.60 8.15
C LYS A 9 2.12 0.57 9.33
N LEU A 10 2.35 1.73 9.93
CA LEU A 10 3.14 1.89 11.15
C LEU A 10 2.22 2.03 12.35
N ASN A 11 2.54 1.35 13.44
CA ASN A 11 1.80 1.48 14.69
C ASN A 11 2.20 2.78 15.38
N PRO A 12 1.26 3.70 15.65
CA PRO A 12 1.57 4.92 16.38
C PRO A 12 1.95 4.63 17.84
N ASP A 13 1.48 3.53 18.42
CA ASP A 13 1.85 3.11 19.76
C ASP A 13 3.24 2.48 19.77
N ARG A 14 4.20 3.23 20.33
CA ARG A 14 5.59 2.81 20.46
C ARG A 14 5.79 1.66 21.44
N ALA A 15 4.85 1.41 22.35
CA ALA A 15 4.93 0.30 23.31
C ALA A 15 4.34 -1.00 22.74
N ALA A 16 3.60 -0.95 21.63
CA ALA A 16 2.90 -2.12 21.10
C ALA A 16 3.83 -3.24 20.62
N ASN A 17 3.40 -4.49 20.79
CA ASN A 17 4.15 -5.67 20.32
C ASN A 17 4.19 -5.79 18.79
N ILE A 18 3.27 -5.15 18.07
CA ILE A 18 3.27 -5.08 16.60
C ILE A 18 3.62 -3.66 16.19
N LYS A 19 4.75 -3.49 15.51
CA LYS A 19 5.26 -2.19 15.11
C LYS A 19 4.78 -1.79 13.72
N SER A 20 4.56 -2.76 12.85
CA SER A 20 4.16 -2.48 11.48
C SER A 20 3.43 -3.65 10.81
N LEU A 21 2.67 -3.33 9.77
CA LEU A 21 2.07 -4.28 8.84
C LEU A 21 2.61 -4.03 7.44
N LEU A 22 2.97 -5.10 6.72
CA LEU A 22 3.16 -5.07 5.27
C LEU A 22 1.95 -5.75 4.62
N LEU A 23 1.30 -5.06 3.69
CA LEU A 23 0.17 -5.56 2.93
C LEU A 23 0.60 -5.72 1.47
N LEU A 24 0.34 -6.88 0.90
CA LEU A 24 0.56 -7.19 -0.51
C LEU A 24 -0.76 -7.69 -1.10
N CYS A 25 -1.20 -7.16 -2.25
CA CYS A 25 -2.43 -7.58 -2.90
C CYS A 25 -2.22 -7.89 -4.38
N VAL A 26 -2.76 -9.03 -4.84
CA VAL A 26 -2.72 -9.49 -6.24
C VAL A 26 -4.08 -10.02 -6.63
N GLY A 27 -4.76 -9.34 -7.55
CA GLY A 27 -6.18 -9.59 -7.77
C GLY A 27 -6.93 -9.60 -6.42
N THR A 28 -7.93 -10.45 -6.27
CA THR A 28 -8.80 -10.49 -5.08
C THR A 28 -8.15 -11.05 -3.81
N ARG A 29 -6.83 -11.31 -3.81
CA ARG A 29 -6.12 -11.92 -2.69
C ARG A 29 -5.15 -10.92 -2.10
N CYS A 30 -5.23 -10.72 -0.78
CA CYS A 30 -4.28 -9.93 -0.03
C CYS A 30 -3.57 -10.81 1.01
N LEU A 31 -2.27 -10.54 1.18
CA LEU A 31 -1.41 -11.12 2.19
C LEU A 31 -1.01 -10.02 3.17
N VAL A 32 -1.14 -10.29 4.47
CA VAL A 32 -0.79 -9.34 5.53
C VAL A 32 0.30 -9.94 6.39
N PHE A 33 1.45 -9.29 6.45
CA PHE A 33 2.55 -9.66 7.34
C PHE A 33 2.52 -8.76 8.58
N LYS A 34 2.37 -9.37 9.75
CA LYS A 34 2.50 -8.70 11.04
C LYS A 34 3.97 -8.68 11.47
N MET A 35 4.53 -7.49 11.67
CA MET A 35 5.91 -7.33 12.11
C MET A 35 5.93 -6.94 13.58
N SER A 36 6.24 -7.91 14.44
CA SER A 36 6.27 -7.72 15.88
C SER A 36 7.61 -7.20 16.40
N HIS A 37 8.73 -7.80 16.00
CA HIS A 37 10.07 -7.38 16.42
C HIS A 37 11.16 -7.65 15.38
N TYR A 38 10.80 -8.11 14.18
CA TYR A 38 11.77 -8.47 13.16
C TYR A 38 12.42 -7.21 12.58
N PHE A 39 13.70 -7.02 12.91
CA PHE A 39 14.57 -6.01 12.29
C PHE A 39 14.84 -6.30 10.80
N SER A 40 14.37 -7.44 10.27
CA SER A 40 14.58 -7.85 8.88
C SER A 40 13.40 -8.65 8.32
N LEU A 41 13.01 -8.33 7.08
CA LEU A 41 12.08 -9.14 6.29
C LEU A 41 12.58 -10.58 6.14
N PRO A 42 11.71 -11.61 6.21
CA PRO A 42 12.06 -12.96 5.81
C PRO A 42 12.67 -12.98 4.41
N SER A 43 13.67 -13.85 4.17
CA SER A 43 14.40 -13.90 2.90
C SER A 43 13.47 -14.06 1.69
N SER A 44 12.47 -14.92 1.79
CA SER A 44 11.46 -15.15 0.74
C SER A 44 10.65 -13.89 0.41
N VAL A 45 10.25 -13.09 1.41
CA VAL A 45 9.58 -11.80 1.18
C VAL A 45 10.55 -10.81 0.55
N GLY A 46 11.82 -10.87 0.94
CA GLY A 46 12.87 -10.06 0.34
C GLY A 46 13.11 -10.36 -1.15
N GLU A 47 13.22 -11.64 -1.49
CA GLU A 47 13.36 -12.12 -2.87
C GLU A 47 12.14 -11.75 -3.70
N PHE A 48 10.94 -11.94 -3.14
CA PHE A 48 9.70 -11.51 -3.78
C PHE A 48 9.74 -10.02 -4.11
N LEU A 49 10.03 -9.15 -3.13
CA LEU A 49 10.11 -7.70 -3.33
C LEU A 49 11.21 -7.28 -4.33
N GLY A 50 12.26 -8.10 -4.50
CA GLY A 50 13.34 -7.87 -5.46
C GLY A 50 13.07 -8.42 -6.87
N ASP A 51 11.95 -9.10 -7.08
CA ASP A 51 11.60 -9.68 -8.37
C ASP A 51 11.26 -8.59 -9.39
N LYS A 52 12.11 -8.47 -10.42
CA LYS A 52 11.98 -7.45 -11.48
C LYS A 52 10.83 -7.72 -12.45
N THR A 53 10.20 -8.90 -12.39
CA THR A 53 9.00 -9.22 -13.17
C THR A 53 7.72 -8.65 -12.56
N ILE A 54 7.81 -8.15 -11.33
CA ILE A 54 6.73 -7.57 -10.54
C ILE A 54 6.82 -6.04 -10.56
N CYS A 55 5.67 -5.39 -10.79
CA CYS A 55 5.50 -3.96 -10.61
C CYS A 55 4.73 -3.70 -9.32
N TYR A 56 5.39 -3.07 -8.35
CA TYR A 56 4.76 -2.73 -7.09
C TYR A 56 4.06 -1.39 -7.22
N VAL A 57 2.84 -1.28 -6.69
CA VAL A 57 2.10 -0.01 -6.72
C VAL A 57 1.52 0.26 -5.35
N GLY A 58 1.78 1.46 -4.85
CA GLY A 58 1.41 1.81 -3.49
C GLY A 58 1.22 3.30 -3.31
N THR A 59 0.83 3.68 -2.11
CA THR A 59 0.90 5.08 -1.69
C THR A 59 2.34 5.46 -1.37
N GLU A 60 2.67 6.72 -1.60
CA GLU A 60 4.03 7.25 -1.51
C GLU A 60 4.72 6.91 -0.17
N MET A 61 5.82 6.16 -0.25
CA MET A 61 6.75 5.92 0.87
C MET A 61 7.64 7.15 1.05
N SER A 62 7.04 8.29 1.38
CA SER A 62 7.77 9.55 1.47
C SER A 62 8.89 9.48 2.51
N ALA A 63 9.90 10.33 2.35
CA ALA A 63 11.02 10.40 3.31
C ALA A 63 10.54 10.64 4.75
N LYS A 64 9.39 11.31 4.93
CA LYS A 64 8.76 11.48 6.24
C LYS A 64 8.32 10.13 6.84
N PHE A 65 7.62 9.30 6.09
CA PHE A 65 7.20 7.96 6.53
C PHE A 65 8.40 7.05 6.82
N ILE A 66 9.45 7.13 6.00
CA ILE A 66 10.69 6.35 6.22
C ILE A 66 11.39 6.78 7.52
N ARG A 67 11.35 8.07 7.89
CA ARG A 67 11.94 8.57 9.15
C ARG A 67 11.11 8.18 10.38
N GLU A 68 9.80 8.05 10.22
CA GLU A 68 8.88 7.61 11.29
C GLU A 68 8.90 6.09 11.48
N ASP A 69 9.45 5.34 10.53
CA ASP A 69 9.62 3.90 10.59
C ASP A 69 10.74 3.45 11.53
N GLN A 70 10.36 3.14 12.78
CA GLN A 70 11.27 2.56 13.75
C GLN A 70 11.56 1.07 13.50
N SER A 71 10.75 0.40 12.68
CA SER A 71 10.94 -1.02 12.36
C SER A 71 11.99 -1.27 11.28
N GLY A 72 12.38 -0.23 10.53
CA GLY A 72 13.26 -0.36 9.36
C GLY A 72 12.60 -1.09 8.18
N LEU A 73 11.31 -1.42 8.28
CA LEU A 73 10.53 -2.11 7.26
C LEU A 73 10.37 -1.28 5.99
N LEU A 74 9.98 0.00 6.09
CA LEU A 74 9.85 0.91 4.94
C LEU A 74 11.19 1.06 4.22
N LYS A 75 12.28 1.22 4.97
CA LYS A 75 13.63 1.26 4.40
C LYS A 75 14.00 -0.05 3.69
N SER A 76 13.66 -1.18 4.30
CA SER A 76 13.92 -2.52 3.73
C SER A 76 13.09 -2.79 2.48
N VAL A 77 11.79 -2.46 2.50
CA VAL A 77 10.89 -2.62 1.36
C VAL A 77 11.34 -1.70 0.22
N ASN A 78 11.57 -0.41 0.48
CA ASN A 78 12.02 0.55 -0.53
C ASN A 78 13.39 0.17 -1.14
N GLY A 79 14.30 -0.38 -0.33
CA GLY A 79 15.60 -0.86 -0.82
C GLY A 79 15.49 -2.09 -1.72
N LYS A 80 14.50 -2.96 -1.48
CA LYS A 80 14.31 -4.21 -2.23
C LYS A 80 13.43 -4.05 -3.46
N THR A 81 12.45 -3.14 -3.44
CA THR A 81 11.58 -2.91 -4.60
C THR A 81 12.28 -2.20 -5.77
N HIS A 82 13.57 -1.85 -5.67
CA HIS A 82 14.41 -1.35 -6.78
C HIS A 82 13.75 -0.26 -7.66
N LYS A 83 13.06 0.72 -7.06
CA LYS A 83 12.30 1.77 -7.79
C LYS A 83 11.10 1.26 -8.62
N ALA A 84 10.78 -0.03 -8.55
CA ALA A 84 9.58 -0.62 -9.16
C ALA A 84 8.30 -0.31 -8.39
N ALA A 85 8.40 0.31 -7.22
CA ALA A 85 7.26 0.86 -6.50
C ALA A 85 6.81 2.18 -7.15
N VAL A 86 5.77 2.12 -7.98
CA VAL A 86 5.16 3.29 -8.59
C VAL A 86 4.09 3.86 -7.66
N GLY A 87 4.13 5.18 -7.45
CA GLY A 87 3.10 5.87 -6.68
C GLY A 87 1.76 5.83 -7.40
N ILE A 88 0.70 5.40 -6.70
CA ILE A 88 -0.65 5.29 -7.29
C ILE A 88 -1.19 6.63 -7.80
N GLY A 89 -0.78 7.76 -7.20
CA GLY A 89 -1.10 9.09 -7.69
C GLY A 89 -0.48 9.40 -9.06
N HIS A 90 0.74 8.91 -9.32
CA HIS A 90 1.39 9.06 -10.63
C HIS A 90 0.67 8.26 -11.72
N ILE A 91 0.23 7.03 -11.39
CA ILE A 91 -0.59 6.22 -12.30
C ILE A 91 -1.93 6.91 -12.55
N ALA A 92 -2.61 7.37 -11.50
CA ALA A 92 -3.89 8.06 -11.63
C ALA A 92 -3.78 9.35 -12.47
N ALA A 93 -2.73 10.15 -12.26
CA ALA A 93 -2.50 11.37 -13.03
C ALA A 93 -2.31 11.09 -14.52
N ARG A 94 -1.58 10.02 -14.85
CA ARG A 94 -1.35 9.61 -16.24
C ARG A 94 -2.62 9.09 -16.90
N VAL A 95 -3.32 8.16 -16.26
CA VAL A 95 -4.54 7.51 -16.79
C VAL A 95 -5.68 8.52 -16.94
N LEU A 96 -5.91 9.36 -15.92
CA LEU A 96 -6.99 10.35 -15.92
C LEU A 96 -6.60 11.69 -16.56
N LYS A 97 -5.37 11.80 -17.07
CA LYS A 97 -4.81 13.01 -17.69
C LYS A 97 -4.98 14.25 -16.79
N ASP A 98 -4.76 14.08 -15.49
CA ASP A 98 -4.92 15.11 -14.47
C ASP A 98 -3.71 15.12 -13.53
N SER A 99 -2.73 15.99 -13.81
CA SER A 99 -1.46 16.07 -13.07
C SER A 99 -1.61 16.44 -11.59
N ARG A 100 -2.77 16.95 -11.18
CA ARG A 100 -3.05 17.26 -9.76
C ARG A 100 -3.10 15.99 -8.91
N LEU A 101 -3.44 14.85 -9.53
CA LEU A 101 -3.61 13.56 -8.85
C LEU A 101 -2.30 12.95 -8.33
N GLU A 102 -1.14 13.41 -8.82
CA GLU A 102 0.16 12.96 -8.30
C GLU A 102 0.33 13.24 -6.80
N LYS A 103 -0.31 14.31 -6.32
CA LYS A 103 -0.22 14.78 -4.93
C LYS A 103 -1.43 14.39 -4.08
N CYS A 104 -2.41 13.72 -4.67
CA CYS A 104 -3.64 13.36 -3.99
C CYS A 104 -3.43 12.17 -3.05
N GLY A 105 -4.09 12.23 -1.89
CA GLY A 105 -4.15 11.09 -0.98
C GLY A 105 -5.01 9.97 -1.55
N LEU A 106 -4.86 8.75 -1.02
CA LEU A 106 -5.60 7.58 -1.48
C LEU A 106 -7.13 7.76 -1.39
N ALA A 107 -7.63 8.49 -0.38
CA ALA A 107 -9.07 8.76 -0.27
C ALA A 107 -9.59 9.69 -1.38
N GLU A 108 -8.81 10.73 -1.70
CA GLU A 108 -9.16 11.70 -2.74
C GLU A 108 -9.12 11.08 -4.14
N LEU A 109 -8.08 10.26 -4.39
CA LEU A 109 -7.98 9.45 -5.60
C LEU A 109 -9.19 8.53 -5.75
N ALA A 110 -9.77 8.03 -4.66
CA ALA A 110 -10.85 7.04 -4.71
C ALA A 110 -12.16 7.65 -5.14
N VAL A 111 -12.47 8.81 -4.57
CA VAL A 111 -13.58 9.64 -5.01
C VAL A 111 -13.45 9.95 -6.50
N LYS A 112 -12.23 10.25 -6.98
CA LYS A 112 -11.97 10.60 -8.38
C LYS A 112 -12.21 9.43 -9.34
N VAL A 113 -11.91 8.19 -8.94
CA VAL A 113 -12.18 6.99 -9.75
C VAL A 113 -13.60 6.43 -9.56
N GLY A 114 -14.48 7.15 -8.85
CA GLY A 114 -15.87 6.74 -8.66
C GLY A 114 -16.07 5.68 -7.58
N LEU A 115 -15.05 5.39 -6.77
CA LEU A 115 -15.18 4.52 -5.59
C LEU A 115 -15.88 5.31 -4.49
N ASN A 116 -17.18 5.06 -4.34
CA ASN A 116 -18.01 5.70 -3.35
C ASN A 116 -18.12 4.81 -2.09
N PHE A 117 -17.42 5.19 -1.03
CA PHE A 117 -17.42 4.44 0.24
C PHE A 117 -18.55 4.85 1.19
N GLY A 118 -19.54 5.63 0.73
CA GLY A 118 -20.61 6.15 1.58
C GLY A 118 -20.11 7.17 2.62
N ASN A 119 -20.99 7.55 3.56
CA ASN A 119 -20.68 8.48 4.66
C ASN A 119 -19.68 7.93 5.69
N ASP A 120 -19.14 6.73 5.45
CA ASP A 120 -18.15 6.05 6.25
C ASP A 120 -16.73 6.59 6.01
N GLN A 121 -16.56 7.91 5.96
CA GLN A 121 -15.23 8.54 6.03
C GLN A 121 -14.48 8.13 7.32
N ASN A 122 -15.21 7.74 8.37
CA ASN A 122 -14.67 7.11 9.59
C ASN A 122 -14.16 5.67 9.40
N GLN A 123 -14.52 4.96 8.32
CA GLN A 123 -13.91 3.67 7.97
C GLN A 123 -12.58 3.85 7.23
N ILE A 124 -12.37 4.99 6.58
CA ILE A 124 -11.06 5.40 6.05
C ILE A 124 -10.09 5.72 7.21
N THR A 125 -10.57 5.88 8.43
CA THR A 125 -9.75 6.03 9.65
C THR A 125 -9.87 4.86 10.61
N GLN A 126 -10.40 3.70 10.17
CA GLN A 126 -10.54 2.56 11.06
C GLN A 126 -9.19 2.21 11.70
N VAL A 127 -9.20 2.31 13.03
CA VAL A 127 -8.13 1.88 13.93
C VAL A 127 -7.77 0.47 13.50
N ILE A 128 -6.54 0.31 13.03
CA ILE A 128 -5.98 -1.01 12.73
C ILE A 128 -6.05 -1.80 14.02
N PRO A 129 -6.83 -2.89 14.10
CA PRO A 129 -6.83 -3.70 15.30
C PRO A 129 -5.54 -4.51 15.27
N TRP A 130 -4.45 -3.90 15.73
CA TRP A 130 -3.09 -4.44 15.62
C TRP A 130 -2.99 -5.87 16.16
N ASN A 131 -3.78 -6.20 17.18
CA ASN A 131 -3.81 -7.52 17.82
C ASN A 131 -4.81 -8.50 17.22
N ASP A 132 -5.71 -8.10 16.33
CA ASP A 132 -6.76 -9.00 15.81
C ASP A 132 -6.20 -9.92 14.73
N VAL A 133 -6.55 -11.20 14.80
CA VAL A 133 -6.16 -12.23 13.82
C VAL A 133 -6.92 -12.06 12.49
N VAL A 134 -8.06 -11.37 12.52
CA VAL A 134 -8.93 -11.14 11.38
C VAL A 134 -8.98 -9.65 11.06
N PHE A 135 -8.33 -9.26 9.97
CA PHE A 135 -8.48 -7.92 9.42
C PHE A 135 -9.78 -7.85 8.61
N SER A 136 -10.89 -7.50 9.26
CA SER A 136 -12.17 -7.32 8.57
C SER A 136 -12.09 -6.10 7.65
N LYS A 137 -12.19 -6.31 6.33
CA LYS A 137 -12.41 -5.28 5.28
C LYS A 137 -11.56 -4.01 5.47
N MET A 138 -10.29 -4.19 5.75
CA MET A 138 -9.34 -3.10 5.94
C MET A 138 -9.07 -2.38 4.60
N LYS A 139 -8.55 -1.14 4.68
CA LYS A 139 -7.99 -0.30 3.58
C LYS A 139 -7.25 -1.02 2.44
N SER A 140 -6.79 -2.25 2.67
CA SER A 140 -6.35 -3.21 1.64
C SER A 140 -7.30 -3.26 0.44
N SER A 141 -8.60 -3.13 0.68
CA SER A 141 -9.65 -3.07 -0.34
C SER A 141 -9.60 -1.80 -1.19
N MET A 142 -9.16 -0.66 -0.66
CA MET A 142 -9.10 0.63 -1.37
C MET A 142 -7.91 0.69 -2.32
N LEU A 143 -6.71 0.27 -1.87
CA LEU A 143 -5.57 0.14 -2.77
C LEU A 143 -5.86 -0.92 -3.84
N PHE A 144 -6.47 -2.05 -3.45
CA PHE A 144 -6.85 -3.12 -4.36
C PHE A 144 -7.86 -2.68 -5.44
N MET A 145 -8.97 -2.04 -5.05
CA MET A 145 -10.02 -1.60 -6.00
C MET A 145 -9.50 -0.53 -6.95
N MET A 146 -8.75 0.45 -6.44
CA MET A 146 -8.11 1.45 -7.31
C MET A 146 -7.13 0.83 -8.29
N PHE A 147 -6.41 -0.20 -7.82
CA PHE A 147 -5.39 -0.84 -8.61
C PHE A 147 -5.98 -1.66 -9.74
N THR A 148 -7.07 -2.40 -9.50
CA THR A 148 -7.78 -3.10 -10.58
C THR A 148 -8.38 -2.12 -11.58
N ASP A 149 -9.03 -1.05 -11.12
CA ASP A 149 -9.73 -0.13 -12.02
C ASP A 149 -8.76 0.75 -12.82
N LEU A 150 -7.70 1.28 -12.21
CA LEU A 150 -6.68 2.07 -12.91
C LEU A 150 -5.83 1.23 -13.87
N MET A 151 -5.48 0.00 -13.49
CA MET A 151 -4.71 -0.90 -14.38
C MET A 151 -5.57 -1.41 -15.55
N LEU A 152 -6.86 -1.69 -15.34
CA LEU A 152 -7.78 -2.03 -16.43
C LEU A 152 -7.93 -0.86 -17.41
N LEU A 153 -7.96 0.37 -16.91
CA LEU A 153 -8.01 1.58 -17.73
C LEU A 153 -6.70 1.82 -18.52
N ASP A 154 -5.53 1.60 -17.92
CA ASP A 154 -4.22 1.74 -18.59
C ASP A 154 -3.98 0.68 -19.67
N ILE A 155 -4.56 -0.52 -19.54
CA ILE A 155 -4.49 -1.57 -20.58
C ILE A 155 -5.45 -1.28 -21.75
N SER A 156 -6.47 -0.44 -21.54
CA SER A 156 -7.51 -0.12 -22.52
C SER A 156 -7.27 1.16 -23.35
N SER A 157 -6.20 1.92 -23.05
CA SER A 157 -5.85 3.20 -23.70
C SER A 157 -4.57 3.11 -24.52
#